data_AF-A0A7X8JDP8-F1
#
_entry.id   AF-A0A7X8JDP8-F1
#
_cell.length_a   1.000
_cell.length_b   1.000
_cell.length_c   1.000
_cell.angle_alpha   90.00
_cell.angle_beta   90.00
_cell.angle_gamma   90.00
#
_symmetry.space_group_name_H-M   'P 1'
#
loop_
_entity.id
_entity.type
_entity.pdbx_description
1 polymer ?
#
loop_
_entity_poly.entity_id
_entity_poly.type
_entity_poly.pdbx_seq_one_letter_code
_entity_poly.pdbx_strand_id
1 'polypeptide(L)' 'MDEAARSVKWGKYGRFKYVYPKETAQKMKTYISGLISERFPDAVIEYFT' A
#
# COMPACT_ATOMS: atom_id res chain seq x y z
N MET A 1 -9.98 0.49 -15.21
CA MET A 1 -9.48 0.89 -13.88
C MET A 1 -10.60 1.69 -13.25
N ASP A 2 -11.17 1.23 -12.12
CA ASP A 2 -12.24 1.98 -11.46
C ASP A 2 -11.59 3.08 -10.58
N GLU A 3 -11.68 4.31 -11.06
CA GLU A 3 -11.12 5.48 -10.38
C GLU A 3 -11.95 5.90 -9.16
N ALA A 4 -13.25 5.56 -9.12
CA ALA A 4 -14.12 5.87 -7.99
C ALA A 4 -13.73 5.09 -6.73
N ALA A 5 -13.10 3.92 -6.90
CA ALA A 5 -12.58 3.10 -5.81
C ALA A 5 -11.18 3.55 -5.30
N ARG A 6 -10.63 4.67 -5.80
CA ARG A 6 -9.29 5.14 -5.46
C ARG A 6 -9.28 6.52 -4.82
N SER A 7 -8.25 6.77 -4.02
CA SER A 7 -8.00 8.08 -3.41
C SER A 7 -6.92 8.83 -4.19
N VAL A 8 -7.06 10.14 -4.35
CA VAL A 8 -6.07 10.98 -5.02
C VAL A 8 -5.00 11.41 -4.02
N LYS A 9 -3.72 11.16 -4.35
CA LYS A 9 -2.56 11.65 -3.60
C LYS A 9 -1.81 12.68 -4.44
N TRP A 10 -1.84 13.93 -3.97
CA TRP A 10 -1.11 15.04 -4.57
C TRP A 10 0.37 14.95 -4.23
N GLY A 11 1.21 15.13 -5.24
CA GLY A 11 2.66 15.22 -5.13
C GLY A 11 3.12 16.64 -4.88
N LYS A 12 4.33 16.77 -4.33
CA LYS A 12 4.95 18.04 -3.94
C LYS A 12 5.04 19.08 -5.07
N TYR A 13 5.15 18.64 -6.32
CA TYR A 13 5.31 19.50 -7.51
C TYR A 13 4.05 19.56 -8.39
N GLY A 14 2.86 19.34 -7.81
CA GLY A 14 1.57 19.56 -8.49
C GLY A 14 1.03 18.38 -9.32
N ARG A 15 1.79 17.29 -9.49
CA ARG A 15 1.30 16.04 -10.10
C ARG A 15 0.55 15.20 -9.08
N PHE A 16 -0.52 14.52 -9.47
CA PHE A 16 -1.24 13.58 -8.60
C PHE A 16 -1.12 12.13 -9.07
N LYS A 17 -1.42 11.19 -8.18
CA LYS A 17 -1.56 9.76 -8.49
C LYS A 17 -2.74 9.16 -7.73
N TYR A 18 -3.34 8.12 -8.29
CA TYR A 18 -4.38 7.34 -7.63
C TYR A 18 -3.77 6.25 -6.75
N VAL A 19 -4.09 6.27 -5.47
CA VAL A 19 -3.69 5.27 -4.47
C VAL A 19 -4.91 4.52 -3.95
N TYR A 20 -4.69 3.34 -3.36
CA TYR A 20 -5.76 2.66 -2.64
C TYR A 20 -6.24 3.53 -1.46
N PRO A 21 -7.54 3.46 -1.12
CA PRO A 21 -8.04 4.04 0.12
C PRO A 21 -7.23 3.52 1.31
N LYS A 22 -7.09 4.36 2.35
CA LYS A 22 -6.25 4.07 3.51
C LYS A 22 -6.58 2.71 4.15
N GLU A 23 -7.87 2.38 4.27
CA GLU A 23 -8.31 1.11 4.82
C GLU A 23 -7.86 -0.08 3.96
N THR A 24 -8.06 -0.01 2.65
CA THR A 24 -7.64 -1.05 1.71
C THR A 24 -6.12 -1.22 1.69
N ALA A 25 -5.37 -0.11 1.67
CA ALA A 25 -3.92 -0.14 1.73
C ALA A 25 -3.42 -0.78 3.04
N GLN A 26 -4.08 -0.50 4.17
CA GLN A 26 -3.75 -1.11 5.45
C GLN A 26 -4.04 -2.62 5.46
N LYS A 27 -5.18 -3.06 4.91
CA LYS A 27 -5.50 -4.49 4.75
C LYS A 27 -4.44 -5.20 3.91
N MET A 28 -4.02 -4.59 2.80
CA MET A 28 -2.96 -5.13 1.94
C MET A 28 -1.63 -5.24 2.68
N LYS A 29 -1.23 -4.18 3.39
CA LYS A 29 0.00 -4.19 4.19
C LYS A 29 -0.02 -5.35 5.20
N THR A 30 -1.07 -5.46 6.01
CA THR A 30 -1.18 -6.51 7.02
C THR A 30 -1.14 -7.91 6.40
N TYR A 31 -1.88 -8.11 5.30
CA TYR A 31 -1.93 -9.41 4.62
C TYR A 31 -0.56 -9.82 4.05
N ILE A 32 0.08 -8.93 3.30
CA ILE A 32 1.38 -9.20 2.66
C ILE A 32 2.47 -9.37 3.72
N SER A 33 2.50 -8.53 4.75
CA SER A 33 3.44 -8.68 5.86
C SER A 33 3.26 -10.02 6.58
N GLY A 34 2.01 -10.48 6.78
CA GLY A 34 1.75 -11.80 7.36
C GLY A 34 2.31 -12.94 6.52
N LEU A 35 2.13 -12.88 5.19
CA LEU A 35 2.70 -13.87 4.28
C LEU A 35 4.24 -13.87 4.31
N ILE A 36 4.86 -12.69 4.37
CA ILE A 36 6.31 -12.57 4.46
C ILE A 36 6.81 -13.17 5.77
N SER A 37 6.19 -12.84 6.90
CA SER A 37 6.59 -13.40 8.21
C SER A 37 6.41 -14.93 8.28
N GLU A 38 5.39 -15.50 7.63
CA GLU A 38 5.17 -16.94 7.60
C GLU A 38 6.22 -17.68 6.74
N ARG A 39 6.56 -17.11 5.58
CA ARG A 39 7.38 -17.79 4.56
C ARG A 39 8.86 -17.43 4.62
N PHE A 40 9.19 -16.27 5.19
CA PHE A 40 10.53 -15.73 5.30
C PHE A 40 10.75 -15.18 6.72
N PRO A 41 11.01 -16.05 7.71
CA PRO A 41 11.05 -15.66 9.13
C PRO A 41 12.09 -14.59 9.45
N ASP A 42 13.20 -14.58 8.72
CA ASP A 42 14.33 -13.65 8.92
C ASP A 42 14.27 -12.42 8.00
N ALA A 43 13.22 -12.27 7.18
CA ALA A 43 13.11 -11.15 6.26
C ALA A 43 12.71 -9.84 6.98
N VAL A 44 13.35 -8.75 6.58
CA VAL A 44 13.05 -7.41 7.08
C VAL A 44 12.20 -6.66 6.05
N ILE A 45 11.06 -6.13 6.49
CA ILE A 45 10.18 -5.29 5.67
C ILE A 45 10.57 -3.82 5.88
N GLU A 46 11.36 -3.28 4.96
CA GLU A 46 11.88 -1.91 5.04
C GLU A 46 10.78 -0.84 4.97
N TYR A 47 9.82 -0.96 4.03
CA TYR A 47 8.70 -0.03 3.91
C TYR A 47 7.53 -0.59 3.09
N PHE A 48 6.38 0.09 3.17
CA PHE A 48 5.19 -0.12 2.34
C PHE A 48 4.67 1.26 1.91
N THR A 49 4.48 1.51 0.61
CA THR A 49 4.12 2.83 0.06
C THR A 49 3.07 2.80 -1.04
#